data_AF-A0A9E2NWE2-F1
#
_entry.id   AF-A0A9E2NWE2-F1
#
_cell.length_a   1.000
_cell.length_b   1.000
_cell.length_c   1.000
_cell.angle_alpha   90.00
_cell.angle_beta   90.00
_cell.angle_gamma   90.00
#
_symmetry.space_group_name_H-M   'P 1'
#
loop_
_entity.id
_entity.type
_entity.pdbx_description
1 polymer ?
#
loop_
_entity_poly.entity_id
_entity_poly.type
_entity_poly.pdbx_seq_one_letter_code
_entity_poly.pdbx_strand_id
1 'polypeptide(L)'
;MKRFFILIFTITTLFSTKLIGAEIIPEYFLMERLIMLMDVAPTYISIDGKQELKAMQIDKKTMDILGNNENPFYIYDSNGEKKLVRVGDYFFSPTTLSSIYVLDKENFEFNFRNKALPEEKIETTIEHTSDKINAADIDEATVSSVTEN
;
A
#
# COMPACT_ATOMS: atom_id res chain seq x y z
N MET A 1 -28.24 51.28 3.43
CA MET A 1 -27.09 50.58 2.81
C MET A 1 -26.09 50.03 3.83
N LYS A 2 -25.52 50.81 4.75
CA LYS A 2 -24.52 50.34 5.74
C LYS A 2 -24.93 49.10 6.57
N ARG A 3 -26.20 49.00 7.01
CA ARG A 3 -26.69 47.86 7.83
C ARG A 3 -26.80 46.54 7.05
N PHE A 4 -27.00 46.59 5.73
CA PHE A 4 -27.06 45.42 4.86
C PHE A 4 -25.67 44.82 4.63
N PHE A 5 -24.65 45.68 4.45
CA PHE A 5 -23.25 45.26 4.33
C PHE A 5 -22.74 44.58 5.60
N ILE A 6 -23.11 45.10 6.78
CA ILE A 6 -22.73 44.50 8.07
C ILE A 6 -23.33 43.09 8.21
N LEU A 7 -24.59 42.91 7.81
CA LEU A 7 -25.28 41.62 7.91
C LEU A 7 -24.65 40.55 6.99
N ILE A 8 -24.30 40.93 5.77
CA ILE A 8 -23.60 40.06 4.79
C ILE A 8 -22.18 39.71 5.28
N PHE A 9 -21.48 40.68 5.88
CA PHE A 9 -20.14 40.47 6.44
C PHE A 9 -20.15 39.53 7.64
N THR A 10 -21.16 39.62 8.52
CA THR A 10 -21.30 38.69 9.65
C THR A 10 -21.61 37.25 9.21
N ILE A 11 -22.40 37.05 8.15
CA ILE A 11 -22.72 35.71 7.64
C ILE A 11 -21.49 35.06 6.97
N THR A 12 -20.66 35.84 6.28
CA THR A 12 -19.44 35.32 5.63
C THR A 12 -18.36 34.92 6.64
N THR A 13 -18.26 35.59 7.79
CA THR A 13 -17.31 35.19 8.85
C THR A 13 -17.66 33.85 9.54
N LEU A 14 -18.93 33.43 9.51
CA LEU A 14 -19.36 32.13 10.07
C LEU A 14 -18.89 30.92 9.25
N PHE A 15 -18.49 31.12 7.98
CA PHE A 15 -17.97 30.07 7.10
C PHE A 15 -16.44 29.97 7.12
N SER A 16 -15.79 30.40 8.21
CA SER A 16 -14.38 30.13 8.43
C SER A 16 -14.22 28.66 8.81
N THR A 17 -14.23 27.76 7.83
CA THR A 17 -13.90 26.36 8.06
C THR A 17 -12.47 26.29 8.57
N LYS A 18 -12.27 25.65 9.72
CA LYS A 18 -10.92 25.26 10.13
C LYS A 18 -10.47 24.22 9.11
N LEU A 19 -9.59 24.61 8.19
CA LEU A 19 -8.81 23.68 7.38
C LEU A 19 -7.89 22.92 8.35
N ILE A 20 -8.39 21.82 8.92
CA ILE A 20 -7.55 20.80 9.55
C ILE A 20 -6.96 20.03 8.38
N GLY A 21 -5.90 20.57 7.78
CA GLY A 21 -5.14 19.84 6.78
C GLY A 21 -4.39 18.73 7.49
N ALA A 22 -4.69 17.46 7.18
CA ALA A 22 -3.83 16.36 7.61
C ALA A 22 -2.42 16.62 7.06
N GLU A 23 -1.42 16.61 7.94
CA GLU A 23 -0.04 16.79 7.54
C GLU A 23 0.37 15.65 6.60
N ILE A 24 0.99 15.99 5.47
CA ILE A 24 1.53 15.02 4.53
C ILE A 24 3.04 15.07 4.68
N ILE A 25 3.62 13.97 5.16
CA ILE A 25 5.07 13.90 5.38
C ILE A 25 5.77 13.80 4.02
N PRO A 26 6.72 14.69 3.70
CA PRO A 26 7.41 14.66 2.43
C PRO A 26 8.52 13.57 2.40
N GLU A 27 8.84 13.10 1.20
CA GLU A 27 9.83 12.02 1.00
C GLU A 27 11.21 12.34 1.60
N TYR A 28 11.72 13.55 1.39
CA TYR A 28 13.04 13.94 1.92
C TYR A 28 13.12 13.82 3.45
N PHE A 29 12.02 14.10 4.15
CA PHE A 29 11.94 14.00 5.60
C PHE A 29 11.94 12.54 6.04
N LEU A 30 11.23 11.67 5.32
CA LEU A 30 11.26 10.23 5.56
C LEU A 30 12.67 9.68 5.39
N MET A 31 13.34 10.04 4.28
CA MET A 31 14.72 9.63 4.02
C MET A 31 15.66 10.09 5.13
N GLU A 32 15.63 11.38 5.49
CA GLU A 32 16.48 11.94 6.56
C GLU A 32 16.31 11.20 7.91
N ARG A 33 15.07 10.89 8.28
CA ARG A 33 14.74 10.29 9.58
C ARG A 33 14.94 8.78 9.62
N LEU A 34 14.67 8.09 8.51
CA LEU A 34 14.60 6.63 8.47
C LEU A 34 15.86 5.97 7.90
N ILE A 35 16.74 6.69 7.19
CA ILE A 35 17.91 6.08 6.53
C ILE A 35 18.79 5.28 7.50
N MET A 36 19.02 5.78 8.72
CA MET A 36 19.82 5.06 9.73
C MET A 36 19.14 3.78 10.22
N LEU A 37 17.82 3.75 10.32
CA LEU A 37 17.08 2.54 10.67
C LEU A 37 17.10 1.55 9.50
N MET A 38 16.96 2.06 8.28
CA MET A 38 16.91 1.26 7.06
C MET A 38 18.26 0.59 6.77
N ASP A 39 19.38 1.24 7.09
CA ASP A 39 20.73 0.67 6.94
C ASP A 39 20.90 -0.62 7.74
N VAL A 40 20.41 -0.63 8.99
CA VAL A 40 20.45 -1.81 9.86
C VAL A 40 19.22 -2.72 9.72
N ALA A 41 18.26 -2.36 8.87
CA ALA A 41 17.05 -3.16 8.66
C ALA A 41 17.37 -4.48 7.94
N PRO A 42 16.53 -5.53 8.12
CA PRO A 42 16.68 -6.77 7.38
C PRO A 42 16.61 -6.56 5.87
N THR A 43 17.34 -7.38 5.14
CA THR A 43 17.19 -7.48 3.68
C THR A 43 16.09 -8.47 3.36
N TYR A 44 15.16 -8.06 2.51
CA TYR A 44 14.15 -8.94 1.93
C TYR A 44 14.47 -9.22 0.47
N ILE A 45 14.04 -10.39 0.01
CA ILE A 45 14.15 -10.84 -1.37
C ILE A 45 12.74 -11.08 -1.92
N SER A 46 12.51 -10.70 -3.17
CA SER A 46 11.25 -11.01 -3.85
C SER A 46 11.03 -12.52 -3.93
N ILE A 47 9.76 -12.95 -3.97
CA ILE A 47 9.44 -14.39 -4.10
C ILE A 47 10.05 -15.01 -5.36
N ASP A 48 10.20 -14.24 -6.45
CA ASP A 48 10.84 -14.69 -7.68
C ASP A 48 12.40 -14.64 -7.65
N GLY A 49 12.99 -14.17 -6.55
CA GLY A 49 14.43 -14.16 -6.32
C GLY A 49 15.22 -13.07 -7.05
N LYS A 50 14.57 -12.15 -7.77
CA LYS A 50 15.26 -11.18 -8.64
C LYS A 50 15.54 -9.83 -8.00
N GLN A 51 14.81 -9.47 -6.94
CA GLN A 51 14.91 -8.15 -6.32
C GLN A 51 15.25 -8.29 -4.85
N GLU A 52 16.26 -7.54 -4.41
CA GLU A 52 16.59 -7.37 -3.00
C GLU A 52 16.35 -5.94 -2.57
N LEU A 53 15.83 -5.77 -1.36
CA LEU A 53 15.52 -4.48 -0.78
C LEU A 53 15.75 -4.49 0.73
N LYS A 54 15.93 -3.30 1.30
CA LYS A 54 15.84 -3.08 2.75
C LYS A 54 14.41 -2.74 3.08
N ALA A 55 13.87 -3.35 4.13
CA ALA A 55 12.53 -3.01 4.60
C ALA A 55 12.43 -3.04 6.11
N MET A 56 11.59 -2.16 6.64
CA MET A 56 11.24 -2.11 8.04
C MET A 56 9.73 -1.99 8.19
N GLN A 57 9.17 -2.79 9.10
CA GLN A 57 7.78 -2.64 9.48
C GLN A 57 7.60 -1.36 10.27
N ILE A 58 6.52 -0.63 9.98
CA ILE A 58 6.15 0.59 10.67
C ILE A 58 5.58 0.21 12.02
N ASP A 59 6.40 0.37 13.04
CA ASP A 59 6.06 0.13 14.43
C ASP A 59 6.07 1.45 15.23
N LYS A 60 5.86 1.35 16.55
CA LYS A 60 5.89 2.52 17.44
C LYS A 60 7.23 3.26 17.37
N LYS A 61 8.36 2.55 17.29
CA LYS A 61 9.69 3.18 17.22
C LYS A 61 9.84 3.99 15.94
N THR A 62 9.32 3.48 14.83
CA THR A 62 9.27 4.18 13.54
C THR A 62 8.44 5.45 13.65
N MET A 63 7.25 5.37 14.24
CA MET A 63 6.37 6.53 14.48
C MET A 63 7.02 7.59 15.39
N ASP A 64 7.68 7.17 16.47
CA ASP A 64 8.39 8.04 17.40
C ASP A 64 9.53 8.81 16.69
N ILE A 65 10.25 8.16 15.77
CA ILE A 65 11.35 8.77 14.99
C ILE A 65 10.82 9.76 13.96
N LEU A 66 9.66 9.47 13.37
CA LEU A 66 8.95 10.41 12.50
C LEU A 66 8.34 11.59 13.29
N GLY A 67 8.26 11.49 14.61
CA GLY A 67 7.58 12.48 15.45
C GLY A 67 6.08 12.55 15.18
N ASN A 68 5.49 11.48 14.61
CA ASN A 68 4.09 11.43 14.23
C ASN A 68 3.32 10.48 15.16
N ASN A 69 2.20 10.95 15.70
CA ASN A 69 1.30 10.16 16.54
C ASN A 69 -0.03 9.82 15.84
N GLU A 70 -0.22 10.30 14.61
CA GLU A 70 -1.40 10.03 13.80
C GLU A 70 -1.29 8.65 13.13
N ASN A 71 -2.39 7.90 13.17
CA ASN A 71 -2.52 6.62 12.48
C ASN A 71 -3.98 6.43 12.04
N PRO A 72 -4.27 6.36 10.73
CA PRO A 72 -3.33 6.43 9.62
C PRO A 72 -2.78 7.85 9.39
N PHE A 73 -1.72 7.96 8.60
CA PHE A 73 -1.12 9.24 8.17
C PHE A 73 -0.80 9.23 6.68
N TYR A 74 -0.51 10.40 6.12
CA TYR A 74 -0.17 10.53 4.70
C TYR A 74 1.32 10.84 4.50
N ILE A 75 1.87 10.29 3.43
CA ILE A 75 3.22 10.59 2.96
C ILE A 75 3.24 10.92 1.47
N TYR A 76 4.35 11.48 1.01
CA TYR A 76 4.83 11.31 -0.37
C TYR A 76 5.98 10.29 -0.38
N ASP A 77 5.94 9.34 -1.30
CA ASP A 77 7.06 8.42 -1.57
C ASP A 77 8.03 8.98 -2.61
N SER A 78 9.09 8.25 -2.95
CA SER A 78 10.07 8.69 -3.96
C SER A 78 9.55 8.69 -5.39
N ASN A 79 8.35 8.18 -5.67
CA ASN A 79 7.66 8.40 -6.95
C ASN A 79 6.86 9.71 -6.96
N GLY A 80 6.83 10.45 -5.83
CA GLY A 80 5.99 11.62 -5.65
C GLY A 80 4.51 11.28 -5.46
N GLU A 81 4.19 10.02 -5.17
CA GLU A 81 2.81 9.57 -4.99
C GLU A 81 2.36 9.78 -3.54
N LYS A 82 1.14 10.33 -3.37
CA LYS A 82 0.54 10.44 -2.04
C LYS A 82 0.06 9.05 -1.58
N LYS A 83 0.60 8.55 -0.47
CA LYS A 83 0.25 7.24 0.10
C LYS A 83 -0.40 7.40 1.47
N LEU A 84 -1.42 6.59 1.74
CA LEU A 84 -2.00 6.42 3.08
C LEU A 84 -1.24 5.30 3.78
N VAL A 85 -0.71 5.56 4.96
CA VAL A 85 0.19 4.67 5.69
C VAL A 85 -0.39 4.36 7.06
N ARG A 86 -0.27 3.10 7.47
CA ARG A 86 -0.72 2.59 8.77
C ARG A 86 0.45 1.96 9.52
N VAL A 87 0.33 1.95 10.85
CA VAL A 87 1.17 1.08 11.67
C VAL A 87 0.94 -0.38 11.24
N GLY A 88 2.02 -1.11 10.98
CA GLY A 88 2.03 -2.48 10.46
C GLY A 88 2.43 -2.58 8.98
N ASP A 89 2.28 -1.51 8.21
CA ASP A 89 2.76 -1.42 6.82
C ASP A 89 4.30 -1.43 6.79
N TYR A 90 4.90 -1.53 5.60
CA TYR A 90 6.36 -1.56 5.44
C TYR A 90 6.86 -0.33 4.69
N PHE A 91 7.83 0.37 5.28
CA PHE A 91 8.74 1.20 4.51
C PHE A 91 9.81 0.31 3.88
N PHE A 92 10.11 0.56 2.62
CA PHE A 92 11.17 -0.16 1.92
C PHE A 92 11.98 0.74 1.00
N SER A 93 13.19 0.28 0.71
CA SER A 93 14.18 0.98 -0.10
C SER A 93 15.02 -0.01 -0.90
N PRO A 94 15.54 0.35 -2.08
CA PRO A 94 16.68 -0.35 -2.67
C PRO A 94 17.82 -0.49 -1.65
N THR A 95 18.67 -1.52 -1.82
CA THR A 95 19.80 -1.78 -0.91
C THR A 95 20.82 -0.63 -0.86
N THR A 96 20.81 0.26 -1.86
CA THR A 96 21.61 1.49 -1.93
C THR A 96 21.06 2.64 -1.08
N LEU A 97 19.89 2.48 -0.45
CA LEU A 97 19.24 3.52 0.37
C LEU A 97 19.00 4.84 -0.38
N SER A 98 18.70 4.77 -1.67
CA SER A 98 18.56 5.93 -2.55
C SER A 98 17.13 6.47 -2.65
N SER A 99 16.14 5.72 -2.19
CA SER A 99 14.72 6.07 -2.27
C SER A 99 13.91 5.30 -1.23
N ILE A 100 12.75 5.82 -0.87
CA ILE A 100 11.83 5.20 0.07
C ILE A 100 10.42 5.11 -0.51
N TYR A 101 9.83 3.95 -0.27
CA TYR A 101 8.49 3.58 -0.71
C TYR A 101 7.74 2.93 0.43
N VAL A 102 6.44 2.75 0.24
CA VAL A 102 5.58 2.08 1.20
C VAL A 102 4.70 1.05 0.50
N LEU A 103 4.52 -0.09 1.16
CA LEU A 103 3.52 -1.10 0.80
C LEU A 103 2.75 -1.47 2.06
N ASP A 104 1.47 -1.75 1.91
CA ASP A 104 0.70 -2.35 2.98
C ASP A 104 1.25 -3.73 3.33
N LYS A 105 0.98 -4.14 4.57
CA LYS A 105 1.51 -5.39 5.13
C LYS A 105 1.25 -6.61 4.24
N GLU A 106 0.01 -6.79 3.81
CA GLU A 106 -0.42 -7.98 3.06
C GLU A 106 0.29 -8.05 1.71
N ASN A 107 0.31 -6.94 0.96
CA ASN A 107 1.01 -6.89 -0.32
C ASN A 107 2.53 -7.03 -0.16
N PHE A 108 3.12 -6.48 0.90
CA PHE A 108 4.54 -6.65 1.14
C PHE A 108 4.90 -8.11 1.44
N GLU A 109 4.20 -8.75 2.39
CA GLU A 109 4.46 -10.12 2.82
C GLU A 109 4.09 -11.17 1.75
N PHE A 110 3.18 -10.84 0.82
CA PHE A 110 2.89 -11.67 -0.34
C PHE A 110 4.03 -11.68 -1.37
N ASN A 111 4.72 -10.55 -1.55
CA ASN A 111 5.72 -10.37 -2.62
C ASN A 111 7.17 -10.53 -2.17
N PHE A 112 7.44 -10.44 -0.86
CA PHE A 112 8.79 -10.41 -0.31
C PHE A 112 8.91 -11.29 0.93
N ARG A 113 10.06 -11.96 1.05
CA ARG A 113 10.44 -12.74 2.25
C ARG A 113 11.75 -12.25 2.83
N ASN A 114 11.91 -12.41 4.14
CA ASN A 114 13.15 -12.05 4.80
C ASN A 114 14.27 -13.00 4.37
N LYS A 115 15.35 -12.45 3.78
CA LYS A 115 16.46 -13.23 3.22
C LYS A 115 17.26 -13.99 4.28
N ALA A 116 17.21 -13.55 5.55
CA ALA A 116 17.90 -14.21 6.65
C ALA A 116 17.15 -15.45 7.17
N LEU A 117 15.87 -15.61 6.82
CA LEU A 117 15.08 -16.77 7.22
C LEU A 117 15.24 -17.92 6.21
N PRO A 118 15.23 -19.19 6.67
CA PRO A 118 15.28 -20.34 5.76
C PRO A 118 14.10 -20.32 4.79
N GLU A 119 14.29 -20.90 3.61
CA GLU A 119 13.21 -20.99 2.62
C GLU A 119 12.11 -21.92 3.15
N GLU A 120 10.94 -21.36 3.46
CA GLU A 120 9.75 -22.19 3.63
C GLU A 120 9.35 -22.71 2.25
N LYS A 121 9.40 -24.04 2.07
CA LYS A 121 8.79 -24.70 0.91
C LYS A 121 7.28 -24.49 1.00
N ILE A 122 6.75 -23.55 0.23
CA ILE A 122 5.30 -23.41 0.05
C ILE A 122 4.88 -24.59 -0.84
N GLU A 123 4.37 -25.65 -0.23
CA GLU A 123 3.65 -26.69 -0.95
C GLU A 123 2.33 -26.08 -1.44
N THR A 124 2.27 -25.66 -2.69
CA THR A 124 1.01 -25.28 -3.32
C THR A 124 0.16 -26.53 -3.48
N THR A 125 -0.70 -26.83 -2.51
CA THR A 125 -1.80 -27.78 -2.72
C THR A 125 -2.76 -27.12 -3.71
N ILE A 126 -2.61 -27.44 -4.99
CA ILE A 126 -3.63 -27.17 -5.98
C ILE A 126 -4.79 -28.12 -5.64
N GLU A 127 -5.78 -27.65 -4.88
CA GLU A 127 -7.07 -28.32 -4.84
C GLU A 127 -7.70 -28.19 -6.23
N HIS A 128 -7.46 -29.19 -7.07
CA HIS A 128 -8.30 -29.43 -8.22
C HIS A 128 -9.67 -29.86 -7.70
N THR A 129 -10.56 -28.89 -7.47
CA THR A 129 -12.00 -29.17 -7.44
C THR A 129 -12.38 -29.65 -8.83
N SER A 130 -12.31 -30.98 -9.00
CA SER A 130 -12.90 -31.66 -10.13
C SER A 130 -14.40 -31.63 -9.93
N ASP A 131 -15.03 -30.52 -10.30
CA ASP A 131 -16.46 -30.50 -10.54
C ASP A 131 -16.70 -31.49 -11.68
N LYS A 132 -17.16 -32.69 -11.31
CA LYS A 132 -17.68 -33.66 -12.26
C LYS A 132 -18.89 -33.01 -12.90
N ILE A 133 -18.69 -32.40 -14.06
CA ILE A 133 -19.77 -32.05 -14.98
C ILE A 133 -20.45 -33.37 -15.31
N ASN A 134 -21.61 -33.60 -14.71
CA ASN A 134 -22.39 -34.80 -14.94
C ASN A 134 -23.00 -34.67 -16.33
N ALA A 135 -22.51 -35.45 -17.30
CA ALA A 135 -22.97 -35.43 -18.69
C ALA A 135 -24.43 -35.93 -18.88
N ALA A 136 -25.20 -36.06 -17.79
CA ALA A 136 -26.59 -36.47 -17.78
C ALA A 136 -27.59 -35.30 -17.86
N ASP A 137 -27.14 -34.04 -17.72
CA ASP A 137 -28.01 -32.85 -17.77
C ASP A 137 -27.97 -32.11 -19.12
N ILE A 138 -27.43 -32.72 -20.18
CA ILE A 138 -27.47 -32.16 -21.54
C ILE A 138 -28.59 -32.85 -22.31
N ASP A 139 -29.80 -32.30 -22.18
CA ASP A 139 -30.95 -32.69 -23.01
C ASP A 139 -30.74 -32.22 -24.45
N GLU A 140 -30.94 -33.17 -25.37
CA GLU A 140 -30.68 -33.08 -26.80
C GLU A 140 -31.79 -32.30 -27.52
N ALA A 141 -31.46 -31.15 -28.14
CA ALA A 141 -32.31 -30.56 -29.18
C ALA A 141 -31.54 -29.73 -30.22
N THR A 142 -31.30 -30.39 -31.36
CA THR A 142 -31.27 -29.86 -32.75
C THR A 142 -30.21 -28.81 -33.15
N VAL A 143 -29.15 -29.32 -33.79
CA VAL A 143 -28.27 -28.56 -34.70
C VAL A 143 -28.95 -28.44 -36.07
N SER A 144 -29.40 -27.24 -36.41
CA SER A 144 -29.74 -26.86 -37.79
C SER A 144 -28.45 -26.56 -38.54
N SER A 145 -28.19 -27.33 -39.60
CA SER A 145 -27.13 -27.14 -40.59
C SER A 145 -27.13 -25.73 -41.20
N VAL A 146 -25.96 -25.09 -41.26
CA VAL A 146 -25.66 -24.04 -42.25
C VAL A 146 -24.39 -24.44 -42.98
N THR A 147 -24.58 -24.75 -44.26
CA THR A 147 -23.56 -25.05 -45.26
C THR A 147 -22.93 -23.73 -45.74
N GLU A 148 -21.61 -23.61 -45.72
CA GLU A 148 -20.88 -22.55 -46.43
C GLU A 148 -20.43 -23.06 -47.81
N ASN A 149 -20.56 -22.18 -48.81
CA ASN A 149 -19.98 -22.32 -50.16
C ASN A 149 -18.51 -21.90 -50.17
#